data_AF-A0A9X3PNM4-F1
#
_entry.id   AF-A0A9X3PNM4-F1
#
_cell.length_a   1.000
_cell.length_b   1.000
_cell.length_c   1.000
_cell.angle_alpha   90.00
_cell.angle_beta   90.00
_cell.angle_gamma   90.00
#
_symmetry.space_group_name_H-M   'P 1'
#
loop_
_entity.id
_entity.type
_entity.pdbx_description
1 polymer ?
#
loop_
_entity_poly.entity_id
_entity_poly.type
_entity_poly.pdbx_seq_one_letter_code
_entity_poly.pdbx_strand_id
1 'polypeptide(L)'
;MQAPPAAPTGTTEIVWHERRYRARAIAGGAAFELYSDTREDGFHPSGGAFHRYVHASEVTSTGGELLLAGVAPLAIPVMPGVDAATVHRYSQNPRIGPAERALVSAVRATAFVTAGTRMVKPLSRHQVARQLTSAPVVSGVCFREFDVAHLRTPDDRVVLSGDPDDARDTSFALRWKAICSCDYQSTEAANFPGLVSVPGRERRGSMILGTGFLPSGTHLIPEFATAALADLPLTARAEILAYTPDGGEISLFQYQPQTNVWDRMAGARHRDLVNRIPGLETGRALFRTNPSVHAGLMGDHEGERVPVTADPGHGFSVYARGATSRSPVTRPQRFFTRARWRDIDVLALGRNEDWVRVRLSQPDLESIMATDATCVERGLYECWAPLAELENPRMVVVDYPKGDHAALC
;
A
#
# COMPACT_ATOMS: atom_id res chain seq x y z
N MET A 1 -24.72 15.35 1.92
CA MET A 1 -24.15 15.25 3.28
C MET A 1 -22.78 15.90 3.30
N GLN A 2 -22.55 16.85 4.21
CA GLN A 2 -21.22 17.41 4.45
C GLN A 2 -20.32 16.32 5.03
N ALA A 3 -19.07 16.23 4.53
CA ALA A 3 -18.05 15.42 5.18
C ALA A 3 -18.01 15.78 6.67
N PRO A 4 -17.90 14.80 7.59
CA PRO A 4 -17.67 15.13 8.98
C PRO A 4 -16.45 16.06 9.06
N PRO A 5 -16.53 17.14 9.85
CA PRO A 5 -15.41 18.06 9.99
C PRO A 5 -14.17 17.27 10.41
N ALA A 6 -13.01 17.61 9.85
CA ALA A 6 -11.75 17.11 10.37
C ALA A 6 -11.74 17.41 11.87
N ALA A 7 -11.80 16.36 12.69
CA ALA A 7 -11.76 16.51 14.13
C ALA A 7 -10.54 17.38 14.47
N PRO A 8 -10.67 18.34 15.40
CA PRO A 8 -9.51 19.07 15.86
C PRO A 8 -8.44 18.06 16.25
N THR A 9 -7.20 18.34 15.87
CA THR A 9 -5.99 17.65 16.32
C THR A 9 -5.78 17.97 17.81
N GLY A 10 -6.80 17.70 18.61
CA GLY A 10 -6.81 17.83 20.04
C GLY A 10 -5.99 16.69 20.63
N THR A 11 -5.28 17.01 21.69
CA THR A 11 -4.70 15.97 22.52
C THR A 11 -5.81 15.32 23.34
N THR A 12 -5.85 14.00 23.32
CA THR A 12 -6.79 13.13 24.03
C THR A 12 -6.07 12.41 25.17
N GLU A 13 -6.82 11.75 26.05
CA GLU A 13 -6.25 10.85 27.07
C GLU A 13 -6.46 9.41 26.65
N ILE A 14 -5.38 8.62 26.65
CA ILE A 14 -5.44 7.19 26.40
C ILE A 14 -4.72 6.42 27.51
N VAL A 15 -5.16 5.19 27.74
CA VAL A 15 -4.55 4.26 28.67
C VAL A 15 -3.68 3.29 27.88
N TRP A 16 -2.40 3.22 28.24
CA TRP A 16 -1.42 2.29 27.69
C TRP A 16 -0.65 1.67 28.86
N HIS A 17 -0.56 0.34 28.91
CA HIS A 17 -0.01 -0.41 30.05
C HIS A 17 -0.51 0.11 31.42
N GLU A 18 -1.83 0.24 31.56
CA GLU A 18 -2.52 0.68 32.80
C GLU A 18 -2.23 2.12 33.25
N ARG A 19 -1.42 2.88 32.50
CA ARG A 19 -1.12 4.29 32.76
C ARG A 19 -1.80 5.20 31.75
N ARG A 20 -2.27 6.35 32.22
CA ARG A 20 -2.85 7.41 31.38
C ARG A 20 -1.76 8.29 30.80
N TYR A 21 -1.86 8.55 29.50
CA TYR A 21 -1.00 9.48 28.77
C TYR A 21 -1.84 10.50 28.03
N ARG A 22 -1.32 11.72 27.95
CA ARG A 22 -1.75 12.68 26.93
C ARG A 22 -1.28 12.15 25.58
N ALA A 23 -2.15 12.12 24.59
CA ALA A 23 -1.82 11.59 23.28
C ALA A 23 -2.40 12.39 22.13
N ARG A 24 -1.79 12.27 20.95
CA ARG A 24 -2.31 12.80 19.69
C ARG A 24 -2.68 11.65 18.77
N ALA A 25 -3.92 11.63 18.27
CA ALA A 25 -4.36 10.64 17.29
C ALA A 25 -3.64 10.84 15.94
N ILE A 26 -3.23 9.74 15.32
CA ILE A 26 -2.57 9.67 14.02
C ILE A 26 -3.46 8.88 13.07
N ALA A 27 -3.50 9.30 11.80
CA ALA A 27 -4.22 8.62 10.74
C ALA A 27 -5.67 8.27 11.11
N GLY A 28 -6.40 9.24 11.69
CA GLY A 28 -7.80 9.06 12.09
C GLY A 28 -8.00 8.11 13.27
N GLY A 29 -6.99 7.92 14.13
CA GLY A 29 -7.07 7.06 15.31
C GLY A 29 -6.51 5.66 15.13
N ALA A 30 -5.83 5.37 14.02
CA ALA A 30 -5.13 4.11 13.79
C ALA A 30 -3.87 3.93 14.67
N ALA A 31 -3.28 5.03 15.11
CA ALA A 31 -2.18 5.06 16.05
C ALA A 31 -2.25 6.32 16.90
N PHE A 32 -1.44 6.35 17.96
CA PHE A 32 -1.35 7.47 18.88
C PHE A 32 0.10 7.81 19.17
N GLU A 33 0.39 9.11 19.25
CA GLU A 33 1.64 9.62 19.83
C GLU A 33 1.40 9.97 21.29
N LEU A 34 2.02 9.21 22.19
CA LEU A 34 1.99 9.43 23.63
C LEU A 34 3.02 10.49 24.00
N TYR A 35 2.72 11.30 25.00
CA TYR A 35 3.67 12.25 25.59
C TYR A 35 3.89 11.92 27.07
N SER A 36 5.15 11.99 27.50
CA SER A 36 5.55 11.89 28.91
C SER A 36 6.54 12.99 29.25
N ASP A 37 6.41 13.53 30.46
CA ASP A 37 7.36 14.52 31.00
C ASP A 37 8.63 13.84 31.57
N THR A 38 8.61 12.51 31.71
CA THR A 38 9.71 11.71 32.24
C THR A 38 10.25 10.73 31.20
N ARG A 39 11.53 10.40 31.31
CA ARG A 39 12.15 9.39 30.45
C ARG A 39 11.64 8.01 30.83
N GLU A 40 11.07 7.31 29.85
CA GLU A 40 10.50 5.97 29.99
C GLU A 40 10.98 5.04 28.87
N ASP A 41 10.84 3.74 29.05
CA ASP A 41 11.35 2.75 28.11
C ASP A 41 10.66 2.86 26.73
N GLY A 42 11.49 3.00 25.70
CA GLY A 42 11.08 3.21 24.30
C GLY A 42 10.34 4.51 24.04
N PHE A 43 10.38 5.48 24.95
CA PHE A 43 10.08 6.87 24.63
C PHE A 43 11.34 7.57 24.12
N HIS A 44 11.17 8.38 23.08
CA HIS A 44 12.23 9.18 22.47
C HIS A 44 12.13 10.64 22.94
N PRO A 45 13.25 11.37 23.05
CA PRO A 45 13.21 12.80 23.39
C PRO A 45 12.62 13.63 22.24
N SER A 46 11.73 14.57 22.56
CA SER A 46 11.18 15.54 21.61
C SER A 46 11.04 16.92 22.29
N GLY A 47 12.01 17.80 22.03
CA GLY A 47 12.10 19.09 22.70
C GLY A 47 12.26 18.94 24.22
N GLY A 48 11.33 19.50 24.99
CA GLY A 48 11.30 19.43 26.46
C GLY A 48 10.53 18.24 27.05
N ALA A 49 10.03 17.33 26.22
CA ALA A 49 9.25 16.16 26.64
C ALA A 49 9.79 14.88 25.97
N PHE A 50 9.15 13.76 26.28
CA PHE A 50 9.38 12.47 25.66
C PHE A 50 8.12 12.01 24.93
N HIS A 51 8.28 11.30 23.82
CA HIS A 51 7.14 10.78 23.05
C HIS A 51 7.34 9.34 22.57
N ARG A 52 6.24 8.64 22.31
CA ARG A 52 6.23 7.29 21.75
C ARG A 52 5.03 7.08 20.85
N TYR A 53 5.21 6.35 19.75
CA TYR A 53 4.11 5.93 18.89
C TYR A 53 3.62 4.53 19.27
N VAL A 54 2.30 4.37 19.35
CA VAL A 54 1.65 3.09 19.68
C VAL A 54 0.47 2.84 18.76
N HIS A 55 0.23 1.57 18.42
CA HIS A 55 -0.89 1.19 17.56
C HIS A 55 -2.22 1.27 18.33
N ALA A 56 -3.32 1.53 17.62
CA ALA A 56 -4.66 1.64 18.22
C ALA A 56 -5.10 0.39 19.01
N SER A 57 -4.63 -0.80 18.62
CA SER A 57 -4.95 -2.04 19.32
C SER A 57 -4.24 -2.21 20.66
N GLU A 58 -3.23 -1.39 20.97
CA GLU A 58 -2.44 -1.48 22.19
C GLU A 58 -2.97 -0.55 23.30
N VAL A 59 -3.94 0.30 22.97
CA VAL A 59 -4.42 1.35 23.86
C VAL A 59 -5.90 1.17 24.14
N THR A 60 -6.35 1.66 25.30
CA THR A 60 -7.77 1.84 25.56
C THR A 60 -8.08 3.32 25.67
N SER A 61 -9.17 3.76 25.05
CA SER A 61 -9.64 5.14 25.11
C SER A 61 -11.09 5.14 25.62
N THR A 62 -11.40 6.09 26.49
CA THR A 62 -12.79 6.39 26.88
C THR A 62 -13.52 7.22 25.83
N GLY A 63 -12.81 7.70 24.80
CA GLY A 63 -13.34 8.48 23.68
C GLY A 63 -13.59 7.66 22.40
N GLY A 64 -14.47 8.14 21.52
CA GLY A 64 -14.87 7.46 20.28
C GLY A 64 -13.82 7.44 19.15
N GLU A 65 -12.58 7.83 19.43
CA GLU A 65 -11.52 8.05 18.42
C GLU A 65 -11.04 6.76 17.76
N LEU A 66 -11.06 5.64 18.48
CA LEU A 66 -10.71 4.32 17.94
C LEU A 66 -11.66 3.86 16.81
N LEU A 67 -12.88 4.42 16.76
CA LEU A 67 -13.89 4.10 15.75
C LEU A 67 -13.80 4.99 14.51
N LEU A 68 -13.05 6.10 14.56
CA LEU A 68 -13.00 7.09 13.47
C LEU A 68 -12.21 6.62 12.25
N ALA A 69 -11.33 5.63 12.40
CA ALA A 69 -10.53 5.12 11.29
C ALA A 69 -11.35 4.32 10.26
N GLY A 70 -12.59 3.92 10.58
CA GLY A 70 -13.46 3.16 9.68
C GLY A 70 -12.92 1.77 9.29
N VAL A 71 -11.83 1.33 9.93
CA VAL A 71 -11.14 0.05 9.70
C VAL A 71 -11.02 -0.66 11.04
N ALA A 72 -11.46 -1.92 11.09
CA ALA A 72 -11.37 -2.73 12.30
C ALA A 72 -9.93 -3.25 12.51
N PRO A 73 -9.43 -3.28 13.75
CA PRO A 73 -8.18 -3.96 14.09
C PRO A 73 -8.32 -5.47 13.86
N LEU A 74 -7.18 -6.16 13.88
CA LEU A 74 -7.17 -7.62 13.88
C LEU A 74 -7.97 -8.17 15.06
N ALA A 75 -8.90 -9.08 14.78
CA ALA A 75 -9.64 -9.78 15.81
C ALA A 75 -9.01 -11.16 16.05
N ILE A 76 -8.71 -11.44 17.31
CA ILE A 76 -8.18 -12.74 17.75
C ILE A 76 -9.35 -13.54 18.31
N PRO A 77 -9.61 -14.78 17.82
CA PRO A 77 -10.67 -15.62 18.35
C PRO A 77 -10.51 -15.87 19.85
N VAL A 78 -11.60 -15.75 20.60
CA VAL A 78 -11.63 -16.03 22.03
C VAL A 78 -11.63 -17.54 22.24
N MET A 79 -10.44 -18.10 22.52
CA MET A 79 -10.26 -19.53 22.81
C MET A 79 -9.27 -19.73 23.96
N PRO A 80 -9.42 -20.76 24.80
CA PRO A 80 -8.46 -21.05 25.86
C PRO A 80 -7.03 -21.21 25.32
N GLY A 81 -6.08 -20.50 25.92
CA GLY A 81 -4.65 -20.57 25.54
C GLY A 81 -4.29 -19.87 24.23
N VAL A 82 -5.22 -19.15 23.60
CA VAL A 82 -4.96 -18.35 22.41
C VAL A 82 -4.96 -16.87 22.78
N ASP A 83 -3.80 -16.24 22.63
CA ASP A 83 -3.57 -14.82 22.83
C ASP A 83 -2.81 -14.20 21.64
N ALA A 84 -2.64 -12.88 21.65
CA ALA A 84 -1.92 -12.15 20.60
C ALA A 84 -0.47 -12.63 20.42
N ALA A 85 0.20 -12.98 21.53
CA ALA A 85 1.57 -13.49 21.50
C ALA A 85 1.66 -14.85 20.81
N THR A 86 0.68 -15.73 21.04
CA THR A 86 0.58 -17.05 20.40
C THR A 86 0.29 -16.93 18.91
N VAL A 87 -0.67 -16.08 18.52
CA VAL A 87 -0.95 -15.80 17.10
C VAL A 87 0.27 -15.22 16.41
N HIS A 88 0.97 -14.26 17.05
CA HIS A 88 2.21 -13.70 16.53
C HIS A 88 3.26 -14.79 16.31
N ARG A 89 3.56 -15.60 17.32
CA ARG A 89 4.54 -16.69 17.18
C ARG A 89 4.21 -17.65 16.03
N TYR A 90 2.94 -17.99 15.82
CA TYR A 90 2.53 -18.83 14.70
C TYR A 90 2.60 -18.10 13.37
N SER A 91 2.21 -16.82 13.28
CA SER A 91 2.26 -16.05 12.04
C SER A 91 3.69 -15.83 11.53
N GLN A 92 4.67 -15.84 12.45
CA GLN A 92 6.10 -15.74 12.15
C GLN A 92 6.75 -17.07 11.74
N ASN A 93 6.01 -18.19 11.74
CA ASN A 93 6.56 -19.50 11.40
C ASN A 93 5.83 -20.14 10.20
N PRO A 94 6.48 -20.26 9.03
CA PRO A 94 5.85 -20.83 7.84
C PRO A 94 5.60 -22.35 7.95
N ARG A 95 6.25 -23.04 8.90
CA ARG A 95 6.22 -24.50 9.10
C ARG A 95 5.21 -24.98 10.16
N ILE A 96 4.26 -24.14 10.53
CA ILE A 96 3.19 -24.50 11.47
C ILE A 96 2.26 -25.58 10.90
N GLY A 97 1.65 -26.35 11.80
CA GLY A 97 0.67 -27.39 11.48
C GLY A 97 -0.66 -26.83 10.96
N PRO A 98 -1.57 -27.70 10.48
CA PRO A 98 -2.83 -27.27 9.88
C PRO A 98 -3.75 -26.48 10.82
N ALA A 99 -3.80 -26.85 12.10
CA ALA A 99 -4.65 -26.20 13.09
C ALA A 99 -4.16 -24.78 13.43
N GLU A 100 -2.85 -24.62 13.65
CA GLU A 100 -2.23 -23.32 13.87
C GLU A 100 -2.37 -22.44 12.63
N ARG A 101 -2.24 -23.02 11.43
CA ARG A 101 -2.45 -22.30 10.18
C ARG A 101 -3.88 -21.81 10.04
N ALA A 102 -4.87 -22.65 10.37
CA ALA A 102 -6.28 -22.24 10.37
C ALA A 102 -6.54 -21.09 11.35
N LEU A 103 -5.92 -21.10 12.54
CA LEU A 103 -5.99 -19.99 13.48
C LEU A 103 -5.39 -18.70 12.89
N VAL A 104 -4.18 -18.77 12.33
CA VAL A 104 -3.51 -17.60 11.72
C VAL A 104 -4.32 -17.06 10.54
N SER A 105 -4.83 -17.93 9.67
CA SER A 105 -5.70 -17.55 8.54
C SER A 105 -7.01 -16.92 9.01
N ALA A 106 -7.62 -17.44 10.09
CA ALA A 106 -8.83 -16.85 10.67
C ALA A 106 -8.57 -15.43 11.18
N VAL A 107 -7.45 -15.20 11.89
CA VAL A 107 -7.05 -13.85 12.31
C VAL A 107 -6.76 -12.98 11.10
N ARG A 108 -6.03 -13.51 10.11
CA ARG A 108 -5.69 -12.77 8.87
C ARG A 108 -6.93 -12.31 8.12
N ALA A 109 -7.97 -13.13 8.06
CA ALA A 109 -9.23 -12.80 7.37
C ALA A 109 -9.96 -11.60 8.00
N THR A 110 -9.67 -11.24 9.25
CA THR A 110 -10.24 -10.06 9.92
C THR A 110 -9.62 -8.75 9.42
N ALA A 111 -8.43 -8.81 8.83
CA ALA A 111 -7.84 -7.68 8.11
C ALA A 111 -8.38 -7.62 6.68
N PHE A 112 -9.57 -7.03 6.53
CA PHE A 112 -10.19 -6.80 5.22
C PHE A 112 -9.88 -5.40 4.68
N VAL A 113 -9.94 -5.29 3.36
CA VAL A 113 -9.88 -4.04 2.59
C VAL A 113 -11.26 -3.78 2.01
N THR A 114 -11.72 -2.54 2.12
CA THR A 114 -12.95 -2.05 1.47
C THR A 114 -12.64 -0.86 0.57
N ALA A 115 -13.61 -0.48 -0.27
CA ALA A 115 -13.55 0.78 -1.00
C ALA A 115 -13.27 1.95 -0.03
N GLY A 116 -12.24 2.74 -0.32
CA GLY A 116 -11.82 3.87 0.51
C GLY A 116 -10.80 3.55 1.60
N THR A 117 -10.51 2.27 1.88
CA THR A 117 -9.43 1.88 2.80
C THR A 117 -8.14 2.53 2.35
N ARG A 118 -7.45 3.25 3.24
CA ARG A 118 -6.16 3.86 2.92
C ARG A 118 -5.10 2.77 2.90
N MET A 119 -4.45 2.63 1.75
CA MET A 119 -3.36 1.70 1.52
C MET A 119 -2.04 2.46 1.47
N VAL A 120 -0.98 1.80 1.90
CA VAL A 120 0.38 2.33 1.93
C VAL A 120 1.35 1.29 1.38
N LYS A 121 2.30 1.75 0.58
CA LYS A 121 3.42 0.94 0.08
C LYS A 121 4.73 1.67 0.35
N PRO A 122 5.71 1.06 1.04
CA PRO A 122 7.04 1.66 1.19
C PRO A 122 7.72 1.75 -0.17
N LEU A 123 8.39 2.88 -0.40
CA LEU A 123 9.15 3.14 -1.61
C LEU A 123 10.61 3.44 -1.27
N SER A 124 11.55 2.98 -2.10
CA SER A 124 12.89 3.55 -2.13
C SER A 124 12.89 4.87 -2.91
N ARG A 125 13.91 5.70 -2.71
CA ARG A 125 14.08 6.97 -3.47
C ARG A 125 14.02 6.78 -4.99
N HIS A 126 14.54 5.67 -5.51
CA HIS A 126 14.48 5.35 -6.93
C HIS A 126 13.07 4.98 -7.40
N GLN A 127 12.30 4.29 -6.55
CA GLN A 127 10.90 3.99 -6.84
C GLN A 127 10.06 5.27 -6.82
N VAL A 128 10.36 6.24 -5.94
CA VAL A 128 9.74 7.57 -5.97
C VAL A 128 10.02 8.28 -7.32
N ALA A 129 11.28 8.34 -7.74
CA ALA A 129 11.65 8.94 -9.03
C ALA A 129 10.93 8.28 -10.21
N ARG A 130 10.80 6.95 -10.17
CA ARG A 130 10.04 6.18 -11.16
C ARG A 130 8.55 6.53 -11.11
N GLN A 131 7.93 6.58 -9.93
CA GLN A 131 6.50 6.90 -9.77
C GLN A 131 6.13 8.27 -10.36
N LEU A 132 7.05 9.25 -10.28
CA LEU A 132 6.88 10.59 -10.83
C LEU A 132 7.00 10.65 -12.36
N THR A 133 7.56 9.62 -13.00
CA THR A 133 7.87 9.61 -14.44
C THR A 133 7.18 8.48 -15.22
N SER A 134 6.65 7.47 -14.54
CA SER A 134 5.92 6.36 -15.12
C SER A 134 4.40 6.51 -15.01
N ALA A 135 3.67 5.57 -15.62
CA ALA A 135 2.23 5.49 -15.45
C ALA A 135 1.84 5.47 -13.95
N PRO A 136 0.75 6.15 -13.57
CA PRO A 136 0.33 6.29 -12.19
C PRO A 136 -0.41 5.04 -11.72
N VAL A 137 0.36 3.97 -11.52
CA VAL A 137 -0.10 2.65 -11.06
C VAL A 137 0.68 2.20 -9.83
N VAL A 138 0.15 1.21 -9.11
CA VAL A 138 0.79 0.51 -7.99
C VAL A 138 0.60 -0.99 -8.11
N SER A 139 1.59 -1.77 -7.73
CA SER A 139 1.58 -3.24 -7.77
C SER A 139 2.29 -3.83 -6.57
N GLY A 140 2.20 -5.15 -6.39
CA GLY A 140 2.99 -5.88 -5.39
C GLY A 140 2.50 -5.69 -3.96
N VAL A 141 3.42 -5.86 -3.02
CA VAL A 141 3.09 -5.88 -1.58
C VAL A 141 2.76 -4.49 -1.05
N CYS A 142 1.71 -4.41 -0.24
CA CYS A 142 1.23 -3.20 0.42
C CYS A 142 0.52 -3.51 1.75
N PHE A 143 0.21 -2.45 2.49
CA PHE A 143 -0.35 -2.50 3.83
C PHE A 143 -1.54 -1.54 3.93
N ARG A 144 -2.46 -1.78 4.87
CA ARG A 144 -3.43 -0.73 5.24
C ARG A 144 -2.68 0.31 6.06
N GLU A 145 -2.97 1.60 5.86
CA GLU A 145 -2.44 2.68 6.70
C GLU A 145 -2.68 2.38 8.18
N PHE A 146 -3.85 1.80 8.48
CA PHE A 146 -4.24 1.40 9.82
C PHE A 146 -3.17 0.55 10.53
N ASP A 147 -2.71 -0.52 9.87
CA ASP A 147 -1.83 -1.53 10.48
C ASP A 147 -0.37 -1.05 10.66
N VAL A 148 0.00 0.08 10.05
CA VAL A 148 1.38 0.60 10.03
C VAL A 148 1.48 2.06 10.49
N ALA A 149 0.38 2.63 10.99
CA ALA A 149 0.32 4.04 11.36
C ALA A 149 1.25 4.41 12.53
N HIS A 150 1.58 3.45 13.39
CA HIS A 150 2.52 3.64 14.51
C HIS A 150 3.99 3.58 14.08
N LEU A 151 4.29 3.06 12.88
CA LEU A 151 5.65 3.02 12.33
C LEU A 151 5.98 4.38 11.69
N ARG A 152 6.47 5.31 12.53
CA ARG A 152 6.58 6.74 12.18
C ARG A 152 7.99 7.18 11.84
N THR A 153 9.00 6.53 12.39
CA THR A 153 10.39 6.86 12.07
C THR A 153 10.92 5.98 10.95
N PRO A 154 11.97 6.40 10.22
CA PRO A 154 12.63 5.53 9.25
C PRO A 154 13.08 4.18 9.82
N ASP A 155 13.57 4.17 11.07
CA ASP A 155 14.00 2.95 11.76
C ASP A 155 12.82 2.00 12.01
N ASP A 156 11.66 2.51 12.45
CA ASP A 156 10.45 1.69 12.62
C ASP A 156 9.96 1.11 11.29
N ARG A 157 10.09 1.89 10.21
CA ARG A 157 9.59 1.53 8.88
C ARG A 157 10.49 0.58 8.12
N VAL A 158 11.71 0.32 8.59
CA VAL A 158 12.65 -0.62 7.95
C VAL A 158 12.04 -2.02 7.79
N VAL A 159 11.16 -2.43 8.71
CA VAL A 159 10.47 -3.72 8.66
C VAL A 159 9.57 -3.86 7.42
N LEU A 160 9.00 -2.75 6.94
CA LEU A 160 8.12 -2.71 5.78
C LEU A 160 8.91 -2.74 4.46
N SER A 161 10.16 -2.27 4.48
CA SER A 161 10.95 -2.02 3.27
C SER A 161 11.27 -3.30 2.51
N GLY A 162 10.85 -3.33 1.24
CA GLY A 162 11.16 -4.42 0.31
C GLY A 162 12.44 -4.20 -0.49
N ASP A 163 13.07 -3.03 -0.38
CA ASP A 163 14.26 -2.62 -1.12
C ASP A 163 15.26 -2.01 -0.14
N PRO A 164 16.55 -2.43 -0.13
CA PRO A 164 17.57 -1.73 0.64
C PRO A 164 17.70 -0.30 0.13
N ASP A 165 17.23 0.67 0.92
CA ASP A 165 17.60 2.08 0.71
C ASP A 165 18.84 2.39 1.55
N ASP A 166 19.76 3.17 0.99
CA ASP A 166 21.01 3.55 1.66
C ASP A 166 20.77 4.65 2.70
N ALA A 167 19.67 5.39 2.58
CA ALA A 167 19.35 6.53 3.44
C ALA A 167 18.50 6.09 4.65
N ARG A 168 19.13 6.01 5.83
CA ARG A 168 18.42 5.65 7.07
C ARG A 168 17.65 6.79 7.71
N ASP A 169 17.93 8.04 7.34
CA ASP A 169 17.28 9.21 7.95
C ASP A 169 16.03 9.70 7.19
N THR A 170 15.58 8.99 6.15
CA THR A 170 14.28 9.26 5.51
C THR A 170 13.70 7.99 4.91
N SER A 171 12.43 7.71 5.20
CA SER A 171 11.67 6.63 4.55
C SER A 171 10.61 7.22 3.65
N PHE A 172 10.43 6.68 2.44
CA PHE A 172 9.37 7.13 1.52
C PHE A 172 8.24 6.11 1.44
N ALA A 173 7.04 6.59 1.12
CA ALA A 173 5.90 5.72 0.88
C ALA A 173 4.93 6.31 -0.14
N LEU A 174 4.20 5.44 -0.83
CA LEU A 174 3.02 5.78 -1.61
C LEU A 174 1.78 5.50 -0.76
N ARG A 175 0.87 6.46 -0.67
CA ARG A 175 -0.44 6.31 -0.02
C ARG A 175 -1.55 6.52 -1.04
N TRP A 176 -2.57 5.67 -1.03
CA TRP A 176 -3.75 5.81 -1.88
C TRP A 176 -4.99 5.25 -1.18
N LYS A 177 -6.16 5.39 -1.80
CA LYS A 177 -7.38 4.73 -1.33
C LYS A 177 -7.68 3.52 -2.20
N ALA A 178 -8.02 2.39 -1.59
CA ALA A 178 -8.48 1.21 -2.31
C ALA A 178 -9.77 1.52 -3.09
N ILE A 179 -9.85 1.03 -4.33
CA ILE A 179 -11.05 1.14 -5.16
C ILE A 179 -12.05 0.06 -4.75
N CYS A 180 -11.60 -1.19 -4.67
CA CYS A 180 -12.39 -2.34 -4.26
C CYS A 180 -11.52 -3.36 -3.50
N SER A 181 -12.17 -4.22 -2.71
CA SER A 181 -11.54 -5.35 -2.02
C SER A 181 -10.91 -6.36 -2.99
N CYS A 182 -11.52 -6.59 -4.16
CA CYS A 182 -11.06 -7.56 -5.17
C CYS A 182 -9.72 -7.20 -5.84
N ASP A 183 -9.22 -5.99 -5.59
CA ASP A 183 -7.91 -5.54 -6.06
C ASP A 183 -6.77 -6.05 -5.18
N TYR A 184 -7.07 -6.68 -4.05
CA TYR A 184 -6.09 -7.13 -3.06
C TYR A 184 -6.27 -8.61 -2.73
N GLN A 185 -5.15 -9.28 -2.47
CA GLN A 185 -5.10 -10.64 -1.99
C GLN A 185 -4.16 -10.71 -0.78
N SER A 186 -4.46 -11.62 0.15
CA SER A 186 -3.54 -11.95 1.24
C SER A 186 -2.28 -12.60 0.67
N THR A 187 -1.10 -12.35 1.27
CA THR A 187 0.16 -13.00 0.88
C THR A 187 0.33 -14.41 1.46
N GLU A 188 -0.79 -15.07 1.78
CA GLU A 188 -0.82 -16.49 2.13
C GLU A 188 -0.33 -17.37 0.99
N ALA A 189 0.29 -18.50 1.34
CA ALA A 189 0.84 -19.46 0.38
C ALA A 189 -0.22 -20.01 -0.59
N ALA A 190 -1.50 -20.00 -0.21
CA ALA A 190 -2.60 -20.40 -1.09
C ALA A 190 -2.75 -19.47 -2.32
N ASN A 191 -2.38 -18.19 -2.20
CA ASN A 191 -2.48 -17.22 -3.30
C ASN A 191 -1.17 -17.09 -4.09
N PHE A 192 -0.03 -17.32 -3.44
CA PHE A 192 1.31 -17.20 -4.03
C PHE A 192 2.25 -18.32 -3.53
N PRO A 193 2.03 -19.57 -3.94
CA PRO A 193 2.78 -20.72 -3.40
C PRO A 193 4.27 -20.67 -3.76
N GLY A 194 4.62 -20.09 -4.92
CA GLY A 194 6.01 -19.97 -5.35
C GLY A 194 6.86 -19.03 -4.50
N LEU A 195 6.26 -17.96 -3.96
CA LEU A 195 7.01 -16.91 -3.26
C LEU A 195 7.64 -17.39 -1.94
N VAL A 196 7.04 -18.40 -1.28
CA VAL A 196 7.53 -18.91 0.00
C VAL A 196 8.83 -19.72 -0.15
N SER A 197 9.09 -20.25 -1.34
CA SER A 197 10.25 -21.12 -1.63
C SER A 197 11.42 -20.37 -2.29
N VAL A 198 11.22 -19.14 -2.76
CA VAL A 198 12.29 -18.36 -3.41
C VAL A 198 13.43 -18.12 -2.41
N PRO A 199 14.69 -18.45 -2.73
CA PRO A 199 15.81 -18.31 -1.81
C PRO A 199 16.24 -16.85 -1.62
N GLY A 200 16.93 -16.57 -0.51
CA GLY A 200 17.35 -15.20 -0.14
C GLY A 200 18.08 -14.42 -1.22
N ARG A 201 18.95 -15.10 -1.98
CA ARG A 201 19.75 -14.47 -3.05
C ARG A 201 18.92 -13.96 -4.24
N GLU A 202 17.73 -14.50 -4.44
CA GLU A 202 16.83 -14.13 -5.55
C GLU A 202 15.78 -13.09 -5.10
N ARG A 203 15.82 -12.63 -3.84
CA ARG A 203 14.80 -11.76 -3.26
C ARG A 203 15.37 -10.39 -2.91
N ARG A 204 14.51 -9.37 -2.94
CA ARG A 204 14.71 -8.10 -2.26
C ARG A 204 13.81 -8.01 -1.03
N GLY A 205 14.37 -7.50 0.06
CA GLY A 205 13.67 -7.35 1.34
C GLY A 205 13.43 -8.68 2.07
N SER A 206 12.51 -8.65 3.02
CA SER A 206 12.15 -9.82 3.84
C SER A 206 11.43 -10.91 3.03
N MET A 207 11.54 -12.15 3.49
CA MET A 207 10.79 -13.28 2.92
C MET A 207 9.27 -13.03 2.99
N ILE A 208 8.52 -13.53 2.01
CA ILE A 208 7.07 -13.72 2.15
C ILE A 208 6.85 -15.08 2.81
N LEU A 209 6.32 -15.09 4.04
CA LEU A 209 6.20 -16.31 4.84
C LEU A 209 5.08 -17.24 4.35
N GLY A 210 4.12 -16.71 3.59
CA GLY A 210 2.94 -17.47 3.21
C GLY A 210 1.89 -17.59 4.32
N THR A 211 2.03 -16.83 5.41
CA THR A 211 1.06 -16.73 6.51
C THR A 211 0.12 -15.53 6.38
N GLY A 212 0.35 -14.66 5.38
CA GLY A 212 -0.39 -13.40 5.20
C GLY A 212 0.05 -12.26 6.13
N PHE A 213 1.11 -12.48 6.92
CA PHE A 213 1.71 -11.49 7.80
C PHE A 213 3.17 -11.21 7.43
N LEU A 214 3.58 -9.97 7.63
CA LEU A 214 4.96 -9.53 7.47
C LEU A 214 5.86 -10.16 8.54
N PRO A 215 7.10 -10.58 8.20
CA PRO A 215 8.11 -10.91 9.20
C PRO A 215 8.38 -9.74 10.15
N SER A 216 8.13 -9.92 11.43
CA SER A 216 8.30 -8.90 12.46
C SER A 216 8.57 -9.54 13.82
N GLY A 217 9.44 -8.90 14.62
CA GLY A 217 9.72 -9.35 15.99
C GLY A 217 8.68 -8.91 17.01
N THR A 218 7.91 -7.86 16.68
CA THR A 218 7.10 -7.12 17.65
C THR A 218 5.68 -6.83 17.18
N HIS A 219 5.40 -6.86 15.88
CA HIS A 219 4.14 -6.40 15.32
C HIS A 219 3.47 -7.47 14.46
N LEU A 220 2.20 -7.73 14.72
CA LEU A 220 1.37 -8.57 13.86
C LEU A 220 0.79 -7.73 12.72
N ILE A 221 1.54 -7.55 11.63
CA ILE A 221 1.18 -6.66 10.50
C ILE A 221 0.63 -7.49 9.33
N PRO A 222 -0.67 -7.36 9.01
CA PRO A 222 -1.27 -8.00 7.84
C PRO A 222 -0.65 -7.47 6.55
N GLU A 223 -0.34 -8.38 5.64
CA GLU A 223 0.27 -8.06 4.37
C GLU A 223 -0.68 -8.38 3.22
N PHE A 224 -0.80 -7.45 2.27
CA PHE A 224 -1.61 -7.59 1.07
C PHE A 224 -0.71 -7.51 -0.15
N ALA A 225 -1.09 -8.17 -1.23
CA ALA A 225 -0.53 -7.93 -2.55
C ALA A 225 -1.64 -7.47 -3.50
N THR A 226 -1.29 -6.70 -4.52
CA THR A 226 -2.23 -6.44 -5.61
C THR A 226 -2.63 -7.75 -6.27
N ALA A 227 -3.91 -7.90 -6.59
CA ALA A 227 -4.46 -9.15 -7.09
C ALA A 227 -3.75 -9.59 -8.37
N ALA A 228 -3.27 -10.83 -8.39
CA ALA A 228 -2.40 -11.40 -9.43
C ALA A 228 -1.10 -10.61 -9.71
N LEU A 229 -0.62 -9.81 -8.74
CA LEU A 229 0.52 -8.89 -8.87
C LEU A 229 0.37 -7.87 -10.02
N ALA A 230 -0.87 -7.65 -10.46
CA ALA A 230 -1.19 -6.72 -11.53
C ALA A 230 -1.04 -5.27 -11.06
N ASP A 231 -0.80 -4.39 -12.02
CA ASP A 231 -0.83 -2.96 -11.78
C ASP A 231 -2.27 -2.50 -11.52
N LEU A 232 -2.44 -1.78 -10.41
CA LEU A 232 -3.67 -1.10 -10.02
C LEU A 232 -3.53 0.39 -10.34
N PRO A 233 -4.51 1.01 -11.00
CA PRO A 233 -4.51 2.44 -11.24
C PRO A 233 -4.62 3.23 -9.93
N LEU A 234 -3.84 4.30 -9.80
CA LEU A 234 -3.91 5.17 -8.64
C LEU A 234 -5.20 5.99 -8.63
N THR A 235 -5.77 6.14 -7.44
CA THR A 235 -6.96 6.96 -7.20
C THR A 235 -6.63 8.44 -7.09
N ALA A 236 -7.66 9.27 -7.19
CA ALA A 236 -7.54 10.69 -6.87
C ALA A 236 -6.91 10.90 -5.50
N ARG A 237 -6.01 11.90 -5.40
CA ARG A 237 -5.31 12.27 -4.17
C ARG A 237 -4.43 11.15 -3.60
N ALA A 238 -3.92 10.25 -4.45
CA ALA A 238 -2.77 9.42 -4.05
C ALA A 238 -1.57 10.34 -3.74
N GLU A 239 -0.77 9.99 -2.75
CA GLU A 239 0.30 10.82 -2.23
C GLU A 239 1.62 10.05 -2.15
N ILE A 240 2.72 10.74 -2.45
CA ILE A 240 4.06 10.29 -2.10
C ILE A 240 4.44 11.03 -0.82
N LEU A 241 4.79 10.26 0.21
CA LEU A 241 5.10 10.73 1.56
C LEU A 241 6.60 10.54 1.86
N ALA A 242 7.11 11.36 2.77
CA ALA A 242 8.37 11.16 3.46
C ALA A 242 8.15 11.11 4.98
N TYR A 243 8.84 10.19 5.63
CA TYR A 243 8.90 10.04 7.09
C TYR A 243 10.28 10.45 7.59
N THR A 244 10.31 11.33 8.59
CA THR A 244 11.54 11.92 9.14
C THR A 244 11.93 11.27 10.49
N PRO A 245 13.19 11.43 10.94
CA PRO A 245 13.67 10.78 12.17
C PRO A 245 12.93 11.18 13.44
N ASP A 246 12.29 12.36 13.45
CA ASP A 246 11.43 12.88 14.52
C ASP A 246 9.99 12.37 14.44
N GLY A 247 9.68 11.44 13.52
CA GLY A 247 8.34 10.87 13.34
C GLY A 247 7.37 11.71 12.51
N GLY A 248 7.86 12.81 11.92
CA GLY A 248 7.10 13.64 10.99
C GLY A 248 6.70 12.89 9.72
N GLU A 249 5.50 13.18 9.19
CA GLU A 249 5.06 12.73 7.86
C GLU A 249 4.80 13.95 7.00
N ILE A 250 5.45 13.97 5.85
CA ILE A 250 5.41 15.10 4.92
C ILE A 250 4.89 14.58 3.58
N SER A 251 3.75 15.12 3.14
CA SER A 251 3.28 14.91 1.76
C SER A 251 4.20 15.67 0.80
N LEU A 252 4.92 14.93 -0.04
CA LEU A 252 5.85 15.48 -1.03
C LEU A 252 5.13 15.80 -2.32
N PHE A 253 4.33 14.86 -2.81
CA PHE A 253 3.60 14.97 -4.07
C PHE A 253 2.19 14.40 -3.94
N GLN A 254 1.24 14.97 -4.68
CA GLN A 254 -0.13 14.48 -4.78
C GLN A 254 -0.52 14.29 -6.24
N TYR A 255 -1.15 13.16 -6.55
CA TYR A 255 -1.58 12.81 -7.89
C TYR A 255 -2.97 13.37 -8.23
N GLN A 256 -3.05 14.04 -9.37
CA GLN A 256 -4.28 14.55 -10.00
C GLN A 256 -4.62 13.71 -11.24
N PRO A 257 -5.56 12.76 -11.14
CA PRO A 257 -5.89 11.88 -12.26
C PRO A 257 -6.59 12.59 -13.43
N GLN A 258 -7.17 13.78 -13.21
CA GLN A 258 -7.83 14.55 -14.27
C GLN A 258 -6.83 15.10 -15.30
N THR A 259 -5.60 15.38 -14.86
CA THR A 259 -4.54 15.96 -15.68
C THR A 259 -3.34 15.02 -15.83
N ASN A 260 -3.36 13.85 -15.17
CA ASN A 260 -2.26 12.91 -15.05
C ASN A 260 -0.96 13.57 -14.53
N VAL A 261 -1.11 14.42 -13.50
CA VAL A 261 0.00 15.20 -12.93
C VAL A 261 0.24 14.84 -11.48
N TRP A 262 1.51 14.72 -11.09
CA TRP A 262 1.93 14.83 -9.70
C TRP A 262 2.27 16.28 -9.38
N ASP A 263 1.50 16.86 -8.46
CA ASP A 263 1.72 18.21 -7.92
C ASP A 263 2.62 18.13 -6.69
N ARG A 264 3.63 19.00 -6.63
CA ARG A 264 4.47 19.13 -5.43
C ARG A 264 3.71 19.81 -4.29
N MET A 265 3.59 19.12 -3.17
CA MET A 265 2.96 19.60 -1.93
C MET A 265 3.99 20.16 -0.95
N ALA A 266 5.22 19.62 -0.96
CA ALA A 266 6.28 20.04 -0.05
C ALA A 266 6.81 21.45 -0.35
N GLY A 267 6.62 22.37 0.59
CA GLY A 267 7.15 23.74 0.53
C GLY A 267 8.67 23.85 0.68
N ALA A 268 9.18 25.07 0.73
CA ALA A 268 10.63 25.36 0.76
C ALA A 268 11.36 24.72 1.95
N ARG A 269 10.70 24.60 3.11
CA ARG A 269 11.26 24.01 4.34
C ARG A 269 11.59 22.51 4.25
N HIS A 270 11.08 21.81 3.22
CA HIS A 270 11.28 20.37 3.00
C HIS A 270 11.98 20.10 1.66
N ARG A 271 12.72 21.10 1.15
CA ARG A 271 13.43 20.97 -0.14
C ARG A 271 14.50 19.90 -0.09
N ASP A 272 15.15 19.72 1.05
CA ASP A 272 16.14 18.68 1.29
C ASP A 272 15.56 17.28 1.08
N LEU A 273 14.33 17.01 1.52
CA LEU A 273 13.65 15.72 1.32
C LEU A 273 13.42 15.43 -0.18
N VAL A 274 13.03 16.45 -0.95
CA VAL A 274 12.85 16.33 -2.40
C VAL A 274 14.18 16.11 -3.12
N ASN A 275 15.24 16.81 -2.68
CA ASN A 275 16.58 16.70 -3.26
C ASN A 275 17.22 15.31 -3.05
N ARG A 276 16.73 14.50 -2.10
CA ARG A 276 17.17 13.11 -1.91
C ARG A 276 16.67 12.16 -3.01
N ILE A 277 15.67 12.57 -3.80
CA ILE A 277 15.11 11.76 -4.87
C ILE A 277 15.98 11.93 -6.13
N PRO A 278 16.53 10.83 -6.68
CA PRO A 278 17.43 10.89 -7.83
C PRO A 278 16.72 11.38 -9.09
N GLY A 279 17.45 12.15 -9.91
CA GLY A 279 16.96 12.61 -11.21
C GLY A 279 15.91 13.73 -11.16
N LEU A 280 15.61 14.29 -10.00
CA LEU A 280 14.72 15.45 -9.89
C LEU A 280 15.48 16.77 -10.09
N GLU A 281 15.06 17.54 -11.09
CA GLU A 281 15.51 18.91 -11.29
C GLU A 281 15.07 19.81 -10.13
N THR A 282 15.99 20.62 -9.60
CA THR A 282 15.68 21.54 -8.50
C THR A 282 14.66 22.57 -8.97
N GLY A 283 13.52 22.64 -8.27
CA GLY A 283 12.48 23.64 -8.53
C GLY A 283 11.31 23.17 -9.41
N ARG A 284 11.40 21.98 -10.01
CA ARG A 284 10.24 21.39 -10.71
C ARG A 284 9.11 21.10 -9.72
N ALA A 285 7.93 21.62 -10.02
CA ALA A 285 6.74 21.50 -9.16
C ALA A 285 5.65 20.58 -9.75
N LEU A 286 5.77 20.21 -11.03
CA LEU A 286 4.77 19.43 -11.76
C LEU A 286 5.44 18.31 -12.56
N PHE A 287 4.92 17.09 -12.42
CA PHE A 287 5.38 15.92 -13.16
C PHE A 287 4.21 15.31 -13.93
N ARG A 288 4.23 15.46 -15.26
CA ARG A 288 3.22 14.89 -16.13
C ARG A 288 3.57 13.44 -16.43
N THR A 289 2.57 12.57 -16.35
CA THR A 289 2.69 11.14 -16.61
C THR A 289 1.69 10.73 -17.68
N ASN A 290 2.04 9.71 -18.45
CA ASN A 290 1.11 9.12 -19.41
C ASN A 290 0.41 7.92 -18.76
N PRO A 291 -0.91 7.76 -18.94
CA PRO A 291 -1.61 6.54 -18.53
C PRO A 291 -0.97 5.30 -19.17
N SER A 292 -1.04 4.17 -18.47
CA SER A 292 -0.59 2.90 -19.04
C SER A 292 -1.57 2.44 -20.12
N VAL A 293 -1.02 1.90 -21.21
CA VAL A 293 -1.81 1.20 -22.24
C VAL A 293 -2.14 -0.24 -21.82
N HIS A 294 -1.44 -0.77 -20.83
CA HIS A 294 -1.57 -2.14 -20.38
C HIS A 294 -2.37 -2.31 -19.11
N ALA A 295 -2.65 -1.24 -18.37
CA ALA A 295 -3.46 -1.27 -17.15
C ALA A 295 -4.18 0.06 -16.94
N GLY A 296 -5.41 0.01 -16.44
CA GLY A 296 -6.18 1.23 -16.19
C GLY A 296 -7.62 0.97 -15.79
N LEU A 297 -8.42 2.03 -15.79
CA LEU A 297 -9.86 1.98 -15.53
C LEU A 297 -10.64 2.36 -16.78
N MET A 298 -11.76 1.66 -17.00
CA MET A 298 -12.76 1.97 -18.01
C MET A 298 -14.15 1.98 -17.38
N GLY A 299 -15.08 2.65 -18.04
CA GLY A 299 -16.50 2.63 -17.70
C GLY A 299 -17.32 3.06 -18.92
N ASP A 300 -18.63 2.88 -18.82
CA ASP A 300 -19.54 3.21 -19.90
C ASP A 300 -20.19 4.58 -19.63
N HIS A 301 -20.05 5.50 -20.58
CA HIS A 301 -20.58 6.86 -20.55
C HIS A 301 -21.23 7.17 -21.90
N GLU A 302 -22.49 7.61 -21.90
CA GLU A 302 -23.25 7.93 -23.13
C GLU A 302 -23.26 6.82 -24.19
N GLY A 303 -23.20 5.55 -23.77
CA GLY A 303 -23.17 4.39 -24.65
C GLY A 303 -21.78 4.02 -25.17
N GLU A 304 -20.74 4.78 -24.82
CA GLU A 304 -19.36 4.51 -25.20
C GLU A 304 -18.52 4.05 -24.01
N ARG A 305 -17.55 3.18 -24.28
CA ARG A 305 -16.55 2.77 -23.29
C ARG A 305 -15.39 3.75 -23.29
N VAL A 306 -15.15 4.37 -22.14
CA VAL A 306 -14.19 5.46 -21.99
C VAL A 306 -13.28 5.25 -20.79
N PRO A 307 -12.05 5.79 -20.80
CA PRO A 307 -11.18 5.81 -19.62
C PRO A 307 -11.82 6.61 -18.48
N VAL A 308 -11.65 6.13 -17.25
CA VAL A 308 -12.27 6.75 -16.07
C VAL A 308 -11.27 6.98 -14.94
N THR A 309 -11.65 7.85 -14.03
CA THR A 309 -10.91 8.12 -12.79
C THR A 309 -11.71 7.62 -11.60
N ALA A 310 -11.03 7.06 -10.61
CA ALA A 310 -11.65 6.64 -9.35
C ALA A 310 -11.32 7.63 -8.23
N ASP A 311 -12.35 8.03 -7.48
CA ASP A 311 -12.23 8.81 -6.27
C ASP A 311 -13.06 8.12 -5.17
N PRO A 312 -12.48 7.17 -4.41
CA PRO A 312 -13.22 6.43 -3.40
C PRO A 312 -13.86 7.36 -2.35
N GLY A 313 -15.20 7.26 -2.24
CA GLY A 313 -16.07 8.19 -1.52
C GLY A 313 -16.90 9.12 -2.44
N HIS A 314 -16.46 9.30 -3.69
CA HIS A 314 -17.09 10.14 -4.71
C HIS A 314 -17.39 9.39 -6.04
N GLY A 315 -17.03 8.11 -6.12
CA GLY A 315 -17.37 7.21 -7.22
C GLY A 315 -16.37 7.23 -8.38
N PHE A 316 -16.85 6.85 -9.56
CA PHE A 316 -16.09 6.84 -10.81
C PHE A 316 -16.59 7.94 -11.73
N SER A 317 -15.66 8.64 -12.38
CA SER A 317 -16.02 9.73 -13.28
C SER A 317 -15.10 9.83 -14.48
N VAL A 318 -15.68 10.26 -15.59
CA VAL A 318 -14.95 10.71 -16.77
C VAL A 318 -14.65 12.19 -16.61
N TYR A 319 -13.45 12.57 -17.04
CA TYR A 319 -13.09 13.97 -17.19
C TYR A 319 -13.00 14.28 -18.68
N ALA A 320 -14.10 14.77 -19.26
CA ALA A 320 -14.08 15.26 -20.64
C ALA A 320 -13.25 16.55 -20.69
N ARG A 321 -12.37 16.66 -21.70
CA ARG A 321 -11.46 17.81 -21.83
C ARG A 321 -12.27 19.11 -21.98
N GLY A 322 -12.15 20.01 -21.00
CA GLY A 322 -12.89 21.28 -20.97
C GLY A 322 -14.21 21.25 -20.19
N ALA A 323 -14.60 20.11 -19.62
CA ALA A 323 -15.80 20.02 -18.79
C ALA A 323 -15.59 20.69 -17.42
N THR A 324 -16.59 21.46 -16.99
CA THR A 324 -16.64 22.13 -15.69
C THR A 324 -17.05 21.19 -14.54
N SER A 325 -17.53 19.98 -14.84
CA SER A 325 -17.98 19.01 -13.84
C SER A 325 -17.62 17.56 -14.22
N ARG A 326 -17.64 16.69 -13.20
CA ARG A 326 -17.40 15.25 -13.33
C ARG A 326 -18.69 14.58 -13.80
N SER A 327 -18.60 13.81 -14.89
CA SER A 327 -19.72 12.98 -15.33
C SER A 327 -19.61 11.58 -14.73
N PRO A 328 -20.64 11.06 -14.04
CA PRO A 328 -20.64 9.71 -13.54
C PRO A 328 -20.62 8.70 -14.69
N VAL A 329 -20.05 7.53 -14.42
CA VAL A 329 -20.06 6.39 -15.36
C VAL A 329 -20.85 5.23 -14.82
N THR A 330 -21.24 4.35 -15.74
CA THR A 330 -21.80 3.05 -15.41
C THR A 330 -20.77 1.94 -15.63
N ARG A 331 -20.94 0.80 -14.97
CA ARG A 331 -20.09 -0.40 -15.13
C ARG A 331 -18.57 -0.12 -15.07
N PRO A 332 -18.08 0.47 -13.97
CA PRO A 332 -16.64 0.69 -13.81
C PRO A 332 -15.91 -0.65 -13.75
N GLN A 333 -14.81 -0.74 -14.49
CA GLN A 333 -13.97 -1.92 -14.61
C GLN A 333 -12.50 -1.50 -14.55
N ARG A 334 -11.66 -2.36 -13.97
CA ARG A 334 -10.22 -2.29 -14.23
C ARG A 334 -9.84 -3.27 -15.33
N PHE A 335 -8.77 -2.96 -16.03
CA PHE A 335 -8.17 -3.88 -16.98
C PHE A 335 -6.67 -3.99 -16.76
N PHE A 336 -6.11 -5.12 -17.18
CA PHE A 336 -4.67 -5.32 -17.31
C PHE A 336 -4.36 -6.31 -18.43
N THR A 337 -3.15 -6.28 -18.99
CA THR A 337 -2.76 -7.16 -20.11
C THR A 337 -2.01 -8.39 -19.61
N ARG A 338 -2.48 -9.59 -19.97
CA ARG A 338 -1.76 -10.86 -19.80
C ARG A 338 -1.22 -11.36 -21.12
N ALA A 339 -0.11 -12.09 -21.05
CA ALA A 339 0.44 -12.87 -22.16
C ALA A 339 1.09 -14.14 -21.59
N ARG A 340 1.56 -15.01 -22.47
CA ARG A 340 2.41 -16.16 -22.14
C ARG A 340 3.77 -15.97 -22.79
N TRP A 341 4.83 -16.30 -22.08
CA TRP A 341 6.20 -16.27 -22.60
C TRP A 341 7.01 -17.39 -21.98
N ARG A 342 7.65 -18.22 -22.82
CA ARG A 342 8.38 -19.42 -22.37
C ARG A 342 7.56 -20.31 -21.43
N ASP A 343 6.31 -20.53 -21.80
CA ASP A 343 5.34 -21.29 -21.01
C ASP A 343 4.92 -20.68 -19.66
N ILE A 344 5.36 -19.47 -19.34
CA ILE A 344 5.04 -18.75 -18.10
C ILE A 344 3.98 -17.68 -18.35
N ASP A 345 2.99 -17.58 -17.45
CA ASP A 345 1.99 -16.52 -17.47
C ASP A 345 2.58 -15.20 -16.96
N VAL A 346 2.58 -14.19 -17.83
CA VAL A 346 3.16 -12.87 -17.55
C VAL A 346 2.15 -11.75 -17.73
N LEU A 347 2.43 -10.62 -17.09
CA LEU A 347 1.74 -9.35 -17.25
C LEU A 347 2.58 -8.44 -18.14
N ALA A 348 1.98 -7.83 -19.15
CA ALA A 348 2.66 -6.77 -19.92
C ALA A 348 2.55 -5.44 -19.16
N LEU A 349 3.67 -4.74 -18.98
CA LEU A 349 3.73 -3.48 -18.21
C LEU A 349 3.96 -2.26 -19.10
N GLY A 350 4.80 -2.41 -20.13
CA GLY A 350 5.19 -1.34 -21.02
C GLY A 350 5.96 -1.87 -22.22
N ARG A 351 6.10 -1.04 -23.25
CA ARG A 351 6.77 -1.39 -24.50
C ARG A 351 7.90 -0.41 -24.79
N ASN A 352 8.99 -0.94 -25.33
CA ASN A 352 10.07 -0.18 -25.93
C ASN A 352 10.45 -0.83 -27.26
N GLU A 353 10.09 -0.21 -28.38
CA GLU A 353 10.31 -0.74 -29.73
C GLU A 353 9.79 -2.18 -29.89
N ASP A 354 10.70 -3.16 -30.03
CA ASP A 354 10.41 -4.59 -30.20
C ASP A 354 10.46 -5.38 -28.89
N TRP A 355 10.61 -4.70 -27.76
CA TRP A 355 10.67 -5.29 -26.43
C TRP A 355 9.47 -4.88 -25.58
N VAL A 356 9.00 -5.82 -24.77
CA VAL A 356 7.94 -5.60 -23.77
C VAL A 356 8.51 -5.90 -22.40
N ARG A 357 8.33 -4.98 -21.47
CA ARG A 357 8.62 -5.23 -20.06
C ARG A 357 7.50 -6.07 -19.51
N VAL A 358 7.84 -7.24 -18.98
CA VAL A 358 6.90 -8.21 -18.45
C VAL A 358 7.13 -8.46 -16.96
N ARG A 359 6.08 -8.88 -16.26
CA ARG A 359 6.12 -9.32 -14.86
C ARG A 359 5.57 -10.73 -14.72
N LEU A 360 6.22 -11.55 -13.90
CA LEU A 360 5.68 -12.86 -13.54
C LEU A 360 4.38 -12.69 -12.73
N SER A 361 3.30 -13.34 -13.17
CA SER A 361 2.00 -13.26 -12.49
C SER A 361 1.90 -14.17 -11.26
N GLN A 362 2.66 -15.27 -11.27
CA GLN A 362 2.80 -16.27 -10.20
C GLN A 362 4.27 -16.67 -10.10
N PRO A 363 5.13 -15.82 -9.51
CA PRO A 363 6.56 -16.08 -9.43
C PRO A 363 6.88 -17.27 -8.53
N ASP A 364 7.72 -18.15 -9.04
CA ASP A 364 8.39 -19.25 -8.35
C ASP A 364 9.84 -19.37 -8.87
N LEU A 365 10.65 -20.23 -8.25
CA LEU A 365 12.06 -20.35 -8.64
C LEU A 365 12.23 -20.81 -10.10
N GLU A 366 11.36 -21.68 -10.60
CA GLU A 366 11.46 -22.22 -11.96
C GLU A 366 11.17 -21.14 -13.01
N SER A 367 10.07 -20.41 -12.86
CA SER A 367 9.68 -19.29 -13.71
C SER A 367 10.71 -18.16 -13.69
N ILE A 368 11.29 -17.85 -12.52
CA ILE A 368 12.38 -16.87 -12.39
C ILE A 368 13.58 -17.30 -13.24
N MET A 369 14.04 -18.55 -13.11
CA MET A 369 15.19 -19.05 -13.86
C MET A 369 14.90 -19.18 -15.37
N ALA A 370 13.70 -19.60 -15.75
CA ALA A 370 13.30 -19.78 -17.15
C ALA A 370 13.21 -18.45 -17.93
N THR A 371 12.87 -17.36 -17.24
CA THR A 371 12.67 -16.03 -17.84
C THR A 371 13.79 -15.04 -17.55
N ASP A 372 14.77 -15.42 -16.73
CA ASP A 372 15.81 -14.54 -16.19
C ASP A 372 15.22 -13.27 -15.55
N ALA A 373 14.07 -13.42 -14.87
CA ALA A 373 13.37 -12.31 -14.25
C ALA A 373 14.10 -11.83 -13.00
N THR A 374 14.34 -10.52 -12.91
CA THR A 374 14.99 -9.93 -11.74
C THR A 374 13.95 -9.51 -10.72
N CYS A 375 14.22 -9.77 -9.44
CA CYS A 375 13.41 -9.21 -8.36
C CYS A 375 13.59 -7.68 -8.35
N VAL A 376 12.56 -6.92 -8.75
CA VAL A 376 12.61 -5.45 -8.79
C VAL A 376 12.08 -4.81 -7.50
N GLU A 377 11.28 -5.57 -6.76
CA GLU A 377 10.79 -5.28 -5.42
C GLU A 377 10.32 -6.57 -4.76
N ARG A 378 10.10 -6.56 -3.44
CA ARG A 378 9.65 -7.72 -2.69
C ARG A 378 8.42 -8.38 -3.31
N GLY A 379 8.61 -9.60 -3.83
CA GLY A 379 7.58 -10.41 -4.46
C GLY A 379 7.32 -10.13 -5.95
N LEU A 380 7.92 -9.11 -6.56
CA LEU A 380 7.76 -8.82 -7.99
C LEU A 380 9.04 -9.11 -8.78
N TYR A 381 8.85 -9.85 -9.87
CA TYR A 381 9.92 -10.30 -10.76
C TYR A 381 9.60 -9.84 -12.17
N GLU A 382 10.52 -9.09 -12.76
CA GLU A 382 10.33 -8.45 -14.05
C GLU A 382 11.54 -8.65 -14.95
N CYS A 383 11.31 -8.69 -16.25
CA CYS A 383 12.32 -8.75 -17.29
C CYS A 383 11.79 -8.12 -18.59
N TRP A 384 12.68 -8.00 -19.57
CA TRP A 384 12.32 -7.61 -20.92
C TRP A 384 12.22 -8.87 -21.79
N ALA A 385 11.10 -8.98 -22.52
CA ALA A 385 10.82 -10.06 -23.45
C ALA A 385 10.70 -9.50 -24.88
N PRO A 386 11.18 -10.21 -25.92
CA PRO A 386 10.89 -9.82 -27.29
C PRO A 386 9.38 -9.89 -27.56
N LEU A 387 8.82 -8.84 -28.16
CA LEU A 387 7.38 -8.75 -28.44
C LEU A 387 6.91 -9.91 -29.32
N ALA A 388 7.73 -10.33 -30.29
CA ALA A 388 7.43 -11.41 -31.21
C ALA A 388 7.36 -12.80 -30.54
N GLU A 389 7.91 -12.95 -29.34
CA GLU A 389 7.87 -14.19 -28.56
C GLU A 389 6.66 -14.25 -27.59
N LEU A 390 5.91 -13.16 -27.46
CA LEU A 390 4.74 -13.15 -26.59
C LEU A 390 3.56 -13.86 -27.27
N GLU A 391 3.03 -14.86 -26.57
CA GLU A 391 1.89 -15.64 -27.01
C GLU A 391 0.61 -15.15 -26.33
N ASN A 392 -0.50 -15.19 -27.08
CA ASN A 392 -1.85 -14.93 -26.59
C ASN A 392 -2.01 -13.64 -25.75
N PRO A 393 -1.51 -12.47 -26.22
CA PRO A 393 -1.72 -11.22 -25.51
C PRO A 393 -3.22 -10.91 -25.43
N ARG A 394 -3.74 -10.77 -24.21
CA ARG A 394 -5.15 -10.50 -23.96
C ARG A 394 -5.35 -9.50 -22.83
N MET A 395 -6.32 -8.63 -23.03
CA MET A 395 -6.82 -7.76 -21.97
C MET A 395 -7.72 -8.56 -21.04
N VAL A 396 -7.35 -8.62 -19.77
CA VAL A 396 -8.19 -9.14 -18.69
C VAL A 396 -8.95 -7.97 -18.10
N VAL A 397 -10.25 -8.13 -17.95
CA VAL A 397 -11.16 -7.12 -17.40
C VAL A 397 -11.72 -7.64 -16.08
N VAL A 398 -11.76 -6.79 -15.07
CA VAL A 398 -12.32 -7.09 -13.75
C VAL A 398 -13.43 -6.08 -13.47
N ASP A 399 -14.65 -6.60 -13.35
CA ASP A 399 -15.82 -5.82 -12.96
C ASP A 399 -15.74 -5.41 -11.50
N TYR A 400 -15.97 -4.13 -11.22
CA TYR A 400 -16.20 -3.69 -9.85
C TYR A 400 -17.65 -3.94 -9.44
N PRO A 401 -17.88 -4.57 -8.28
CA PRO A 401 -19.21 -4.91 -7.83
C PRO A 401 -20.04 -3.65 -7.59
N LYS A 402 -21.30 -3.67 -8.04
CA LYS A 402 -22.24 -2.55 -7.86
C LYS A 402 -22.53 -2.20 -6.39
N GLY A 403 -22.23 -3.11 -5.46
CA GLY A 403 -22.61 -3.05 -4.04
C GLY A 403 -21.65 -2.33 -3.09
N ASP A 404 -20.38 -2.16 -3.44
CA ASP A 404 -19.40 -1.45 -2.58
C ASP A 404 -19.59 0.08 -2.58
N HIS A 405 -20.54 0.59 -3.38
CA HIS A 405 -20.89 2.01 -3.48
C HIS A 405 -22.11 2.40 -2.63
N ALA A 406 -22.83 1.42 -2.06
CA ALA A 406 -24.12 1.67 -1.41
C ALA A 406 -24.04 2.09 0.06
N ALA A 407 -22.86 2.07 0.69
CA ALA A 407 -22.69 2.47 2.10
C ALA A 407 -22.51 3.99 2.30
N LEU A 408 -22.81 4.82 1.29
CA LEU A 408 -22.59 6.28 1.33
C LEU A 408 -23.79 7.11 0.84
N CYS A 409 -25.00 6.54 0.82
CA CYS A 409 -26.23 7.32 0.67
C CYS A 409 -26.83 7.70 2.01
#